data_AF-A0A1M5WR28-F1
#
_entry.id   AF-A0A1M5WR28-F1
#
_cell.length_a   1.000
_cell.length_b   1.000
_cell.length_c   1.000
_cell.angle_alpha   90.00
_cell.angle_beta   90.00
_cell.angle_gamma   90.00
#
_symmetry.space_group_name_H-M   'P 1'
#
loop_
_entity.id
_entity.type
_entity.pdbx_description
1 polymer ?
#
loop_
_entity_poly.entity_id
_entity_poly.type
_entity_poly.pdbx_seq_one_letter_code
_entity_poly.pdbx_strand_id
1 'polypeptide(L)'
;MLTLRNVLLINAVSSGATGLLLVLFSDFFAGLFGIESISPFLETGIFLLAFAGFVFYEGRRSSINISRIRLIIALDTIWVVASVVLLGLQSVTITVIGNLLIAAVALWVAGMAILQFRGLKQITA
;
A
#
# COMPACT_ATOMS: atom_id res chain seq x y z
N MET A 1 -14.21 -15.86 7.91
CA MET A 1 -13.71 -15.03 6.78
C MET A 1 -13.68 -13.59 7.26
N LEU A 2 -12.63 -12.81 6.91
CA LEU A 2 -12.59 -11.37 7.24
C LEU A 2 -13.69 -10.63 6.46
N THR A 3 -14.39 -9.71 7.11
CA THR A 3 -15.38 -8.86 6.42
C THR A 3 -14.68 -7.80 5.57
N LEU A 4 -15.33 -7.30 4.52
CA LEU A 4 -14.77 -6.23 3.68
C LEU A 4 -14.33 -5.00 4.51
N ARG A 5 -15.10 -4.64 5.54
CA ARG A 5 -14.75 -3.53 6.44
C ARG A 5 -13.47 -3.81 7.23
N ASN A 6 -13.32 -5.01 7.78
CA ASN A 6 -12.09 -5.36 8.52
C ASN A 6 -10.87 -5.35 7.59
N VAL A 7 -11.02 -5.85 6.36
CA VAL A 7 -9.94 -5.81 5.37
C VAL A 7 -9.56 -4.36 5.03
N LEU A 8 -10.53 -3.47 4.80
CA LEU A 8 -10.25 -2.05 4.57
C LEU A 8 -9.51 -1.42 5.76
N LEU A 9 -9.93 -1.68 6.99
CA LEU A 9 -9.28 -1.12 8.19
C LEU A 9 -7.86 -1.65 8.38
N ILE A 10 -7.63 -2.95 8.13
CA ILE A 10 -6.27 -3.52 8.15
C ILE A 10 -5.40 -2.88 7.08
N ASN A 11 -5.93 -2.66 5.87
CA ASN A 11 -5.19 -2.01 4.79
C ASN A 11 -4.84 -0.57 5.18
N ALA A 12 -5.80 0.17 5.70
CA ALA A 12 -5.60 1.54 6.17
C ALA A 12 -4.53 1.63 7.28
N VAL A 13 -4.58 0.76 8.29
CA VAL A 13 -3.61 0.76 9.39
C VAL A 13 -2.23 0.38 8.90
N SER A 14 -2.10 -0.67 8.09
CA SER A 14 -0.81 -1.08 7.54
C SER A 14 -0.21 -0.01 6.62
N SER A 15 -0.99 0.53 5.69
CA SER A 15 -0.58 1.64 4.81
C SER A 15 -0.19 2.88 5.62
N GLY A 16 -0.97 3.25 6.64
CA GLY A 16 -0.71 4.41 7.49
C GLY A 16 0.55 4.24 8.34
N ALA A 17 0.76 3.05 8.90
CA ALA A 17 1.97 2.72 9.65
C ALA A 17 3.20 2.78 8.75
N THR A 18 3.14 2.18 7.55
CA THR A 18 4.23 2.29 6.57
C THR A 18 4.48 3.74 6.16
N GLY A 19 3.43 4.50 5.88
CA GLY A 19 3.54 5.92 5.54
C GLY A 19 4.21 6.75 6.63
N LEU A 20 3.80 6.57 7.89
CA LEU A 20 4.43 7.22 9.05
C LEU A 20 5.90 6.85 9.19
N LEU A 21 6.24 5.56 9.03
CA LEU A 21 7.63 5.11 9.10
C LEU A 21 8.48 5.77 8.01
N LEU A 22 7.99 5.82 6.77
CA LEU A 22 8.72 6.44 5.66
C LEU A 22 8.88 7.95 5.84
N VAL A 23 7.88 8.65 6.37
CA VAL A 23 7.98 10.10 6.62
C VAL A 23 8.93 10.42 7.77
N LEU A 24 8.75 9.76 8.92
CA LEU A 24 9.48 10.07 10.15
C LEU A 24 10.92 9.55 10.14
N PHE A 25 11.21 8.49 9.38
CA PHE A 25 12.52 7.85 9.33
C PHE A 25 13.07 7.75 7.89
N SER A 26 12.78 8.76 7.06
CA SER A 26 13.17 8.79 5.64
C SER A 26 14.68 8.58 5.42
N ASP A 27 15.54 9.23 6.22
CA ASP A 27 17.00 9.04 6.17
C ASP A 27 17.42 7.58 6.42
N PHE A 28 16.78 6.92 7.39
CA PHE A 28 17.05 5.53 7.73
C PHE A 28 16.67 4.59 6.57
N PHE A 29 15.51 4.82 5.96
CA PHE A 29 15.08 4.02 4.80
C PHE A 29 15.92 4.31 3.55
N ALA A 30 16.34 5.57 3.33
CA ALA A 30 17.28 5.91 2.27
C ALA A 30 18.60 5.14 2.41
N GLY A 31 19.15 5.09 3.63
CA GLY A 31 20.34 4.29 3.95
C GLY A 31 20.12 2.78 3.74
N LEU A 32 19.00 2.23 4.21
CA LEU A 32 18.67 0.81 4.01
C LEU A 32 18.58 0.44 2.53
N PHE A 33 18.01 1.32 1.71
CA PHE A 33 17.80 1.09 0.28
C PHE A 33 19.03 1.46 -0.57
N GLY A 34 20.04 2.11 0.01
CA GLY A 34 21.23 2.59 -0.70
C GLY A 34 20.92 3.74 -1.67
N ILE A 35 19.93 4.56 -1.34
CA ILE A 35 19.49 5.71 -2.15
C ILE A 35 19.96 6.99 -1.45
N GLU A 36 20.61 7.89 -2.17
CA GLU A 36 21.15 9.13 -1.59
C GLU A 36 20.07 10.15 -1.21
N SER A 37 18.97 10.20 -1.99
CA SER A 37 17.87 11.14 -1.76
C SER A 37 16.79 10.56 -0.85
N ILE A 38 16.33 11.36 0.11
CA ILE A 38 15.19 11.03 0.98
C ILE A 38 13.83 11.28 0.32
N SER A 39 13.78 12.05 -0.77
CA SER A 39 12.51 12.51 -1.36
C SER A 39 11.59 11.36 -1.80
N PRO A 40 12.09 10.25 -2.43
CA PRO A 40 11.24 9.12 -2.78
C PRO A 40 10.52 8.51 -1.56
N PHE A 41 11.16 8.46 -0.40
CA PHE A 41 10.56 7.92 0.83
C PHE A 41 9.55 8.90 1.44
N LEU A 42 9.87 10.19 1.47
CA LEU A 42 8.93 11.22 1.94
C LEU A 42 7.67 11.28 1.08
N GLU A 43 7.83 11.36 -0.24
CA GLU A 43 6.72 11.44 -1.19
C GLU A 43 5.84 10.19 -1.12
N THR A 44 6.47 9.02 -1.11
CA THR A 44 5.77 7.74 -0.94
C THR A 44 5.04 7.69 0.40
N GLY A 45 5.68 8.13 1.48
CA GLY A 45 5.09 8.16 2.81
C GLY A 45 3.88 9.08 2.88
N ILE A 46 3.97 10.29 2.34
CA ILE A 46 2.85 11.26 2.27
C ILE A 46 1.69 10.69 1.45
N PHE A 47 1.98 10.08 0.30
CA PHE A 47 0.98 9.39 -0.50
C PHE A 47 0.28 8.29 0.30
N LEU A 48 1.03 7.44 0.98
CA LEU A 48 0.48 6.34 1.80
C LEU A 48 -0.37 6.85 2.95
N LEU A 49 -0.02 7.97 3.59
CA LEU A 49 -0.83 8.59 4.64
C LEU A 49 -2.16 9.10 4.08
N ALA A 50 -2.15 9.77 2.93
CA ALA A 50 -3.37 10.23 2.27
C ALA A 50 -4.25 9.05 1.85
N PHE A 51 -3.66 8.02 1.25
CA PHE A 51 -4.33 6.79 0.87
C PHE A 51 -4.94 6.07 2.09
N ALA A 52 -4.16 5.88 3.15
CA ALA A 52 -4.60 5.27 4.39
C ALA A 52 -5.79 6.03 5.00
N GLY A 53 -5.76 7.37 5.00
CA GLY A 53 -6.87 8.20 5.44
C GLY A 53 -8.15 7.95 4.64
N PHE A 54 -8.03 7.86 3.31
CA PHE A 54 -9.15 7.54 2.42
C PHE A 54 -9.72 6.14 2.67
N VAL A 55 -8.85 5.12 2.78
CA VAL A 55 -9.27 3.74 3.03
C VAL A 55 -9.91 3.60 4.42
N PHE A 56 -9.33 4.24 5.44
CA PHE A 56 -9.87 4.24 6.80
C PHE A 56 -11.27 4.86 6.83
N TYR A 57 -11.42 6.01 6.17
CA TYR A 57 -12.69 6.70 6.05
C TYR A 57 -13.76 5.78 5.46
N GLU A 58 -13.50 5.15 4.31
CA GLU A 58 -14.44 4.22 3.67
C GLU A 58 -14.70 2.97 4.52
N GLY A 59 -13.68 2.43 5.20
CA GLY A 59 -13.81 1.27 6.10
C GLY A 59 -14.71 1.53 7.32
N ARG A 60 -14.84 2.79 7.76
CA ARG A 60 -15.69 3.21 8.89
C ARG A 60 -17.12 3.55 8.50
N ARG A 61 -17.45 3.61 7.20
CA ARG A 61 -18.79 4.03 6.76
C ARG A 61 -19.86 2.97 7.06
N SER A 62 -21.03 3.48 7.44
CA SER A 62 -22.26 2.68 7.53
C SER A 62 -22.70 2.17 6.16
N SER A 63 -22.69 3.03 5.13
CA SER A 63 -22.98 2.67 3.74
C SER A 63 -21.71 2.49 2.91
N ILE A 64 -21.65 1.37 2.21
CA ILE A 64 -20.53 0.98 1.34
C ILE A 64 -20.67 1.71 0.00
N ASN A 65 -19.65 2.48 -0.40
CA ASN A 65 -19.59 3.05 -1.75
C ASN A 65 -18.77 2.14 -2.67
N ILE A 66 -19.45 1.39 -3.53
CA ILE A 66 -18.83 0.40 -4.43
C ILE A 66 -17.76 1.02 -5.34
N SER A 67 -18.03 2.19 -5.92
CA SER A 67 -17.10 2.87 -6.83
C SER A 67 -15.80 3.27 -6.12
N ARG A 68 -15.89 3.74 -4.88
CA ARG A 68 -14.72 4.09 -4.07
C ARG A 68 -13.91 2.86 -3.67
N ILE A 69 -14.55 1.75 -3.35
CA ILE A 69 -13.84 0.50 -3.04
C ILE A 69 -13.13 -0.06 -4.28
N ARG A 70 -13.76 0.02 -5.46
CA ARG A 70 -13.08 -0.34 -6.72
C ARG A 70 -11.87 0.54 -6.98
N LEU A 71 -11.95 1.84 -6.70
CA LEU A 71 -10.81 2.74 -6.79
C LEU A 71 -9.68 2.33 -5.84
N ILE A 72 -9.99 2.00 -4.58
CA ILE A 72 -8.98 1.52 -3.61
C ILE A 72 -8.28 0.26 -4.15
N ILE A 73 -9.05 -0.74 -4.59
CA ILE A 73 -8.49 -1.98 -5.16
C ILE A 73 -7.62 -1.68 -6.38
N ALA A 74 -8.02 -0.75 -7.24
CA ALA A 74 -7.24 -0.35 -8.40
C ALA A 74 -5.91 0.28 -8.00
N LEU A 75 -5.90 1.17 -7.00
CA LEU A 75 -4.67 1.79 -6.48
C LEU A 75 -3.73 0.75 -5.84
N ASP A 76 -4.26 -0.16 -5.02
CA ASP A 76 -3.48 -1.28 -4.45
C ASP A 76 -2.89 -2.16 -5.56
N THR A 77 -3.67 -2.43 -6.61
CA THR A 77 -3.21 -3.22 -7.76
C THR A 77 -2.11 -2.51 -8.54
N ILE A 78 -2.27 -1.20 -8.80
CA ILE A 78 -1.26 -0.38 -9.48
C ILE A 78 0.04 -0.37 -8.67
N TRP A 79 -0.04 -0.24 -7.34
CA TRP A 79 1.12 -0.30 -6.45
C TRP A 79 1.88 -1.61 -6.58
N VAL A 80 1.17 -2.75 -6.60
CA VAL A 80 1.77 -4.07 -6.77
C VAL A 80 2.46 -4.19 -8.12
N VAL A 81 1.79 -3.76 -9.20
CA VAL A 81 2.37 -3.79 -10.55
C VAL A 81 3.62 -2.91 -10.62
N ALA A 82 3.56 -1.69 -10.10
CA ALA A 82 4.72 -0.78 -10.06
C ALA A 82 5.89 -1.38 -9.27
N SER A 83 5.60 -2.07 -8.16
CA SER A 83 6.62 -2.76 -7.35
C SER A 83 7.27 -3.92 -8.12
N VAL A 84 6.49 -4.72 -8.85
CA VAL A 84 7.02 -5.81 -9.71
C VAL A 84 7.87 -5.24 -10.85
N VAL A 85 7.40 -4.16 -11.49
CA VAL A 85 8.16 -3.48 -12.55
C VAL A 85 9.48 -2.93 -12.01
N LEU A 86 9.46 -2.28 -10.85
CA LEU A 86 10.67 -1.74 -10.21
C LEU A 86 11.71 -2.85 -9.91
N LEU A 87 11.25 -3.97 -9.35
CA LEU A 87 12.10 -5.13 -9.06
C LEU A 87 12.63 -5.83 -10.31
N GLY A 88 11.82 -5.89 -11.37
CA GLY A 88 12.15 -6.60 -12.61
C GLY A 88 13.07 -5.81 -13.55
N LEU A 89 12.86 -4.49 -13.67
CA LEU A 89 13.67 -3.64 -14.54
C LEU A 89 15.01 -3.26 -13.92
N GLN A 90 15.09 -3.22 -12.58
CA GLN A 90 16.27 -2.76 -11.84
C GLN A 90 16.83 -1.43 -12.38
N SER A 91 15.94 -0.53 -12.81
CA SER A 91 16.29 0.78 -13.36
C SER A 91 16.93 1.71 -12.32
N VAL A 92 16.85 1.35 -11.04
CA VAL A 92 17.45 2.02 -9.91
C VAL A 92 18.27 0.99 -9.12
N THR A 93 19.51 1.33 -8.79
CA THR A 93 20.35 0.49 -7.92
C THR A 93 19.82 0.55 -6.49
N ILE A 94 19.12 -0.50 -6.06
CA ILE A 94 18.60 -0.66 -4.70
C ILE A 94 19.34 -1.81 -4.03
N THR A 95 19.65 -1.68 -2.74
CA THR A 95 20.28 -2.77 -1.97
C THR A 95 19.42 -4.04 -1.97
N VAL A 96 20.04 -5.18 -1.64
CA VAL A 96 19.32 -6.45 -1.47
C VAL A 96 18.23 -6.32 -0.41
N ILE A 97 18.51 -5.64 0.71
CA ILE A 97 17.53 -5.43 1.78
C ILE A 97 16.36 -4.56 1.30
N GLY A 98 16.64 -3.47 0.58
CA GLY A 98 15.61 -2.63 -0.01
C GLY A 98 14.71 -3.41 -0.97
N ASN A 99 15.29 -4.21 -1.86
CA ASN A 99 14.53 -5.07 -2.77
C ASN A 99 13.65 -6.09 -2.04
N LEU A 100 14.15 -6.71 -0.96
CA LEU A 100 13.35 -7.62 -0.13
C LEU A 100 12.18 -6.90 0.56
N LEU A 101 12.38 -5.67 1.04
CA LEU A 101 11.31 -4.87 1.64
C LEU A 101 10.25 -4.50 0.61
N ILE A 102 10.63 -4.07 -0.60
CA ILE A 102 9.69 -3.80 -1.70
C ILE A 102 8.86 -5.05 -2.01
N ALA A 103 9.50 -6.21 -2.15
CA ALA A 103 8.82 -7.47 -2.42
C ALA A 103 7.85 -7.87 -1.29
N ALA A 104 8.27 -7.74 -0.03
CA ALA A 104 7.44 -8.07 1.12
C ALA A 104 6.19 -7.18 1.20
N VAL A 105 6.35 -5.86 1.01
CA VAL A 105 5.23 -4.91 0.98
C VAL A 105 4.32 -5.17 -0.21
N ALA A 106 4.87 -5.45 -1.40
CA ALA A 106 4.07 -5.77 -2.58
C ALA A 106 3.22 -7.03 -2.39
N LEU A 107 3.77 -8.08 -1.77
CA LEU A 107 3.02 -9.30 -1.44
C LEU A 107 1.89 -9.02 -0.43
N TRP A 108 2.16 -8.21 0.58
CA TRP A 108 1.13 -7.79 1.55
C TRP A 108 -0.01 -7.03 0.86
N VAL A 109 0.31 -6.00 0.07
CA VAL A 109 -0.68 -5.19 -0.66
C VAL A 109 -1.48 -6.03 -1.65
N ALA A 110 -0.84 -6.98 -2.35
CA ALA A 110 -1.52 -7.92 -3.22
C ALA A 110 -2.53 -8.78 -2.45
N GLY A 111 -2.15 -9.27 -1.27
CA GLY A 111 -3.05 -9.99 -0.36
C GLY A 111 -4.27 -9.15 0.02
N MET A 112 -4.07 -7.88 0.37
CA MET A 112 -5.15 -6.95 0.69
C MET A 112 -6.09 -6.75 -0.51
N ALA A 113 -5.55 -6.45 -1.69
CA ALA A 113 -6.33 -6.24 -2.91
C ALA A 113 -7.21 -7.45 -3.24
N ILE A 114 -6.68 -8.67 -3.11
CA ILE A 114 -7.42 -9.93 -3.33
C ILE A 114 -8.56 -10.07 -2.31
N LEU A 115 -8.29 -9.80 -1.03
CA LEU A 115 -9.30 -9.88 0.02
C LEU A 115 -10.40 -8.82 -0.14
N GLN A 116 -10.04 -7.59 -0.52
CA GLN A 116 -11.00 -6.52 -0.83
C GLN A 116 -11.87 -6.89 -2.03
N PHE A 117 -11.27 -7.43 -3.09
CA PHE A 117 -12.00 -7.88 -4.28
C PHE A 117 -13.00 -9.00 -3.96
N ARG A 118 -12.57 -10.02 -3.19
CA ARG A 118 -13.44 -11.12 -2.76
C ARG A 118 -14.58 -10.61 -1.87
N GLY A 119 -14.28 -9.74 -0.92
CA GLY A 119 -15.29 -9.12 -0.04
C GLY A 119 -16.28 -8.24 -0.80
N LEU A 120 -15.81 -7.49 -1.80
CA LEU A 120 -16.69 -6.69 -2.66
C LEU A 120 -17.62 -7.58 -3.48
N LYS A 121 -17.08 -8.63 -4.12
CA LYS A 121 -17.87 -9.57 -4.93
C LYS A 121 -19.00 -10.21 -4.13
N GLN A 122 -18.77 -10.55 -2.86
CA GLN A 122 -19.79 -11.13 -1.97
C GLN A 122 -20.95 -10.19 -1.66
N ILE A 123 -20.74 -8.87 -1.69
CA ILE A 123 -21.76 -7.87 -1.35
C ILE A 123 -22.51 -7.39 -2.61
N THR A 124 -21.91 -7.56 -3.79
CA THR A 124 -22.50 -7.15 -5.08
C THR A 124 -23.11 -8.30 -5.89
N ALA A 125 -22.88 -9.55 -5.47
CA ALA A 125 -23.51 -10.73 -6.06
C ALA A 125 -24.92 -10.92 -5.50
#